data_AF-A0A327K3E8-F1
#
_entry.id   AF-A0A327K3E8-F1
#
_cell.length_a   1.000
_cell.length_b   1.000
_cell.length_c   1.000
_cell.angle_alpha   90.00
_cell.angle_beta   90.00
_cell.angle_gamma   90.00
#
_symmetry.space_group_name_H-M   'P 1'
#
loop_
_entity.id
_entity.type
_entity.pdbx_description
1 polymer ?
#
loop_
_entity_poly.entity_id
_entity_poly.type
_entity_poly.pdbx_seq_one_letter_code
_entity_poly.pdbx_strand_id
1 'polypeptide(L)'
;NVAAFSALITRVVERDLSLPGLATFYGPSGLGKTKSAIYGANRYRAAYVECGQYTTAKSLLVSILTELGLTRPRGTVAELIAEAIRLMAADISKPL
;
A
#
# COMPACT_ATOMS: atom_id res chain seq x y z
N ASN A 1 -15.16 -7.51 -10.29
CA ASN A 1 -14.11 -7.33 -9.25
C ASN A 1 -13.06 -6.30 -9.62
N VAL A 2 -12.43 -6.33 -10.80
CA VAL A 2 -11.47 -5.28 -11.22
C VAL A 2 -12.08 -3.87 -11.22
N ALA A 3 -13.27 -3.70 -11.80
CA ALA A 3 -13.98 -2.43 -11.81
C ALA A 3 -14.35 -1.94 -10.39
N ALA A 4 -14.89 -2.83 -9.55
CA ALA A 4 -15.24 -2.51 -8.17
C ALA A 4 -14.01 -2.11 -7.33
N PHE A 5 -12.90 -2.82 -7.48
CA PHE A 5 -11.65 -2.47 -6.80
C PHE A 5 -11.07 -1.14 -7.29
N SER A 6 -11.15 -0.88 -8.60
CA SER A 6 -10.71 0.41 -9.18
C SER A 6 -11.56 1.58 -8.69
N ALA A 7 -12.87 1.41 -8.57
CA ALA A 7 -13.77 2.40 -7.98
C ALA A 7 -13.45 2.64 -6.50
N LEU A 8 -13.11 1.59 -5.75
CA LEU A 8 -12.66 1.72 -4.36
C LEU A 8 -11.36 2.53 -4.25
N ILE A 9 -10.35 2.23 -5.07
CA ILE A 9 -9.10 3.01 -5.11
C ILE A 9 -9.41 4.48 -5.37
N THR A 10 -10.19 4.77 -6.41
CA THR A 10 -10.55 6.14 -6.81
C THR A 10 -11.18 6.89 -5.64
N ARG A 11 -12.17 6.27 -4.97
CA ARG A 11 -12.84 6.87 -3.80
C ARG A 11 -11.89 7.15 -2.63
N VAL A 12 -10.89 6.31 -2.39
CA VAL A 12 -9.93 6.48 -1.29
C VAL A 12 -8.88 7.53 -1.61
N VAL A 13 -8.44 7.59 -2.87
CA VAL A 13 -7.45 8.57 -3.35
C VAL A 13 -8.07 9.97 -3.43
N GLU A 14 -9.30 10.06 -3.96
CA GLU A 14 -10.04 11.32 -4.13
C GLU A 14 -10.87 11.70 -2.90
N ARG A 15 -10.64 11.04 -1.76
CA ARG A 15 -11.34 11.36 -0.51
C ARG A 15 -11.05 12.80 -0.08
N ASP A 16 -11.97 13.36 0.70
CA ASP A 16 -11.70 14.60 1.43
C ASP A 16 -10.52 14.43 2.39
N LEU A 17 -9.64 15.43 2.50
CA LEU A 17 -8.42 15.37 3.32
C LEU A 17 -8.71 15.16 4.81
N SER A 18 -9.90 15.53 5.30
CA SER A 18 -10.32 15.27 6.68
C SER A 18 -10.69 13.81 6.95
N LEU A 19 -10.86 12.99 5.91
CA LEU A 19 -11.27 11.59 6.02
C LEU A 19 -10.07 10.62 6.01
N PRO A 20 -10.15 9.51 6.76
CA PRO A 20 -9.13 8.47 6.73
C PRO A 20 -8.91 7.85 5.34
N GLY A 21 -7.65 7.64 4.97
CA GLY A 21 -7.20 7.12 3.67
C GLY A 21 -7.08 5.61 3.55
N LEU A 22 -7.98 4.85 4.17
CA LEU A 22 -7.88 3.39 4.24
C LEU A 22 -9.18 2.73 3.83
N ALA A 23 -9.08 1.65 3.05
CA ALA A 23 -10.22 0.82 2.69
C ALA A 23 -9.87 -0.67 2.65
N THR A 24 -10.90 -1.49 2.80
CA THR A 24 -10.82 -2.95 2.75
C THR A 24 -11.64 -3.48 1.59
N PHE A 25 -11.03 -4.34 0.77
CA PHE A 25 -11.72 -5.07 -0.29
C PHE A 25 -11.72 -6.58 0.03
N TYR A 26 -12.88 -7.14 0.34
CA TYR A 26 -13.01 -8.52 0.84
C TYR A 26 -14.08 -9.32 0.08
N GLY A 27 -14.05 -10.65 0.24
CA GLY A 27 -15.00 -11.58 -0.37
C GLY A 27 -14.48 -13.02 -0.41
N PRO A 28 -15.30 -14.01 -0.77
CA PRO A 28 -14.91 -15.43 -0.84
C PRO A 28 -13.63 -15.70 -1.64
N SER A 29 -12.91 -16.77 -1.29
CA SER A 29 -11.72 -17.21 -2.03
C SER A 29 -12.05 -17.52 -3.50
N GLY A 30 -11.07 -17.38 -4.39
CA GLY A 30 -11.25 -17.64 -5.82
C GLY A 30 -11.95 -16.54 -6.64
N LEU A 31 -12.59 -15.54 -6.01
CA LEU A 31 -13.29 -14.46 -6.73
C LEU A 31 -12.37 -13.39 -7.35
N GLY A 32 -11.08 -13.64 -7.55
CA GLY A 32 -10.21 -12.71 -8.27
C GLY A 32 -9.85 -11.41 -7.52
N LYS A 33 -9.89 -11.41 -6.18
CA LYS A 33 -9.43 -10.29 -5.33
C LYS A 33 -7.97 -9.95 -5.59
N THR A 34 -7.09 -10.95 -5.52
CA THR A 34 -5.64 -10.80 -5.78
C THR A 34 -5.39 -10.31 -7.20
N LYS A 35 -6.09 -10.85 -8.20
CA LYS A 35 -5.97 -10.38 -9.59
C LYS A 35 -6.39 -8.92 -9.76
N SER A 36 -7.44 -8.50 -9.05
CA SER A 36 -7.90 -7.11 -9.05
C SER A 36 -6.88 -6.19 -8.36
N ALA A 37 -6.28 -6.63 -7.25
CA ALA A 37 -5.23 -5.90 -6.53
C ALA A 37 -3.98 -5.70 -7.39
N ILE A 38 -3.47 -6.77 -8.02
CA ILE A 38 -2.32 -6.71 -8.94
C ILE A 38 -2.61 -5.79 -10.13
N TYR A 39 -3.81 -5.87 -10.72
CA TYR A 39 -4.21 -4.97 -11.80
C TYR A 39 -4.19 -3.50 -11.35
N GLY A 40 -4.81 -3.21 -10.19
CA GLY A 40 -4.84 -1.86 -9.64
C GLY A 40 -3.44 -1.32 -9.34
N ALA A 41 -2.59 -2.12 -8.70
CA ALA A 41 -1.21 -1.74 -8.40
C ALA A 41 -0.43 -1.33 -9.65
N ASN A 42 -0.49 -2.15 -10.71
CA ASN A 42 0.16 -1.84 -11.98
C ASN A 42 -0.45 -0.59 -12.65
N ARG A 43 -1.78 -0.50 -12.70
CA ARG A 43 -2.48 0.61 -13.36
C ARG A 43 -2.19 1.95 -12.70
N TYR A 44 -2.13 1.99 -11.38
CA TYR A 44 -1.95 3.22 -10.60
C TYR A 44 -0.52 3.42 -10.11
N ARG A 45 0.43 2.54 -10.49
CA ARG A 45 1.83 2.54 -10.00
C ARG A 45 1.90 2.61 -8.47
N ALA A 46 1.07 1.80 -7.82
CA ALA A 46 1.02 1.72 -6.36
C ALA A 46 2.00 0.67 -5.85
N ALA A 47 2.59 0.91 -4.68
CA ALA A 47 3.35 -0.10 -3.97
C ALA A 47 2.42 -1.25 -3.57
N TYR A 48 2.78 -2.48 -3.95
CA TYR A 48 2.03 -3.68 -3.63
C TYR A 48 2.83 -4.61 -2.73
N VAL A 49 2.27 -4.93 -1.56
CA VAL A 49 2.90 -5.83 -0.58
C VAL A 49 1.93 -6.94 -0.22
N GLU A 50 2.42 -8.18 -0.25
CA GLU A 50 1.68 -9.35 0.23
C GLU A 50 2.07 -9.69 1.66
N CYS A 51 1.06 -9.98 2.48
CA CYS A 51 1.25 -10.45 3.85
C CYS A 51 0.88 -11.93 3.93
N GLY A 52 1.80 -12.75 4.45
CA GLY A 52 1.56 -14.14 4.82
C GLY A 52 1.48 -14.35 6.33
N GLN A 53 1.30 -15.61 6.74
CA GLN A 53 1.16 -16.04 8.15
C GLN A 53 2.27 -15.55 9.08
N TYR A 54 3.50 -15.39 8.57
CA TYR A 54 4.67 -14.99 9.37
C TYR A 54 5.02 -13.50 9.27
N THR A 55 4.12 -12.70 8.71
CA THR A 55 4.34 -11.25 8.57
C THR A 55 4.26 -10.59 9.94
N THR A 56 5.37 -10.00 10.38
CA THR A 56 5.44 -9.11 11.55
C THR A 56 5.28 -7.65 11.13
N ALA A 57 4.98 -6.76 12.07
CA ALA A 57 4.94 -5.32 11.80
C ALA A 57 6.27 -4.80 11.20
N LYS A 58 7.41 -5.28 11.71
CA LYS A 58 8.73 -4.88 11.19
C LYS A 58 8.96 -5.40 9.77
N SER A 59 8.64 -6.67 9.50
CA SER A 59 8.84 -7.23 8.16
C SER A 59 7.90 -6.59 7.13
N LEU A 60 6.67 -6.25 7.52
CA LEU A 60 5.76 -5.50 6.66
C LEU A 60 6.35 -4.13 6.29
N LEU A 61 6.87 -3.39 7.27
CA LEU A 61 7.49 -2.09 7.03
C LEU A 61 8.71 -2.18 6.11
N VAL A 62 9.54 -3.21 6.29
CA VAL A 62 10.68 -3.49 5.38
C VAL A 62 10.19 -3.76 3.95
N SER A 63 9.14 -4.57 3.77
CA SER A 63 8.58 -4.85 2.45
C SER A 63 8.02 -3.59 1.79
N ILE A 64 7.29 -2.75 2.53
CA ILE A 64 6.78 -1.46 2.02
C ILE A 64 7.93 -0.57 1.55
N LEU A 65 8.97 -0.40 2.36
CA LEU A 65 10.13 0.43 2.00
C LEU A 65 10.88 -0.10 0.78
N THR A 66 11.01 -1.43 0.67
CA THR A 66 11.63 -2.09 -0.48
C THR A 66 10.85 -1.80 -1.76
N GLU A 67 9.53 -1.94 -1.71
CA GLU A 67 8.62 -1.67 -2.82
C GLU A 67 8.59 -0.19 -3.22
N LEU A 68 8.82 0.71 -2.27
CA LEU A 68 9.02 2.15 -2.53
C LEU A 68 10.42 2.48 -3.08
N GLY A 69 11.27 1.48 -3.34
CA GLY A 69 12.57 1.64 -4.00
C GLY A 69 13.79 1.70 -3.07
N LEU A 70 13.61 1.55 -1.75
CA LEU A 70 14.74 1.54 -0.83
C LEU A 70 15.50 0.21 -0.89
N THR A 71 16.75 0.24 -1.35
CA THR A 71 17.52 -0.98 -1.64
C THR A 71 17.85 -1.83 -0.41
N ARG A 72 18.03 -1.20 0.76
CA ARG A 72 18.44 -1.91 2.00
C ARG A 72 17.77 -1.32 3.25
N PRO A 73 16.47 -1.56 3.47
CA PRO A 73 15.78 -1.12 4.69
C PRO A 73 16.34 -1.86 5.90
N ARG A 74 16.99 -1.15 6.83
CA ARG A 74 17.60 -1.74 8.04
C ARG A 74 17.48 -0.77 9.21
N GLY A 75 17.69 -1.31 10.42
CA GLY A 75 17.65 -0.54 11.66
C GLY A 75 16.53 -0.97 12.61
N THR A 76 16.30 -0.12 13.59
CA THR A 76 15.18 -0.15 14.53
C THR A 76 13.87 0.17 13.81
N VAL A 77 12.74 -0.17 14.43
CA VAL A 77 11.41 0.16 13.88
C VAL A 77 11.24 1.68 13.75
N ALA A 78 11.75 2.45 14.71
CA ALA A 78 11.67 3.92 14.68
C ALA A 78 12.41 4.51 13.46
N GLU A 79 13.61 4.01 13.16
CA GLU A 79 14.38 4.44 11.98
C GLU A 79 13.66 4.10 10.68
N LEU A 80 13.08 2.90 10.58
CA LEU A 80 12.30 2.48 9.41
C LEU A 80 11.02 3.33 9.23
N ILE A 81 10.36 3.74 10.32
CA ILE A 81 9.19 4.65 10.23
C ILE A 81 9.62 6.02 9.72
N ALA A 82 10.72 6.56 10.25
CA ALA A 82 11.25 7.85 9.80
C ALA A 82 11.61 7.83 8.30
N GLU A 83 12.18 6.71 7.83
CA GLU A 83 12.46 6.47 6.42
C GLU A 83 11.18 6.45 5.56
N ALA A 84 10.14 5.75 6.02
CA ALA A 84 8.86 5.67 5.31
C ALA A 84 8.21 7.05 5.17
N ILE A 85 8.19 7.84 6.25
CA ILE A 85 7.69 9.21 6.24
C ILE A 85 8.46 10.05 5.22
N ARG A 86 9.80 9.96 5.20
CA ARG A 86 10.62 10.75 4.27
C ARG A 86 10.34 10.41 2.81
N LEU A 87 10.25 9.11 2.49
CA LEU A 87 9.97 8.66 1.11
C LEU A 87 8.57 9.07 0.65
N MET A 88 7.57 8.92 1.52
CA MET A 88 6.19 9.28 1.18
C MET A 88 5.98 10.80 1.09
N ALA A 89 6.59 11.58 1.99
CA ALA A 89 6.51 13.05 1.95
C ALA A 89 7.23 13.66 0.73
N ALA A 90 8.24 12.99 0.17
CA ALA A 90 8.91 13.43 -1.04
C ALA A 90 8.04 13.27 -2.31
N ASP A 91 7.05 12.37 -2.28
CA ASP A 91 6.09 12.16 -3.36
C ASP A 91 4.90 13.12 -3.19
N ILE A 92 5.07 14.38 -3.64
CA ILE A 92 4.06 15.45 -3.58
C ILE A 92 2.73 15.03 -4.26
N SER A 93 2.75 14.05 -5.15
CA SER A 93 1.55 13.55 -5.83
C SER A 93 0.64 12.68 -4.96
N LYS A 94 1.09 12.30 -3.75
CA LYS A 94 0.32 11.49 -2.79
C LYS A 94 0.15 12.28 -1.48
N PRO A 95 -1.04 12.81 -1.18
CA PRO A 95 -1.26 13.49 0.09
C PRO A 95 -1.08 12.50 1.25
N LEU A 96 -0.41 12.97 2.30
CA LEU A 96 -0.16 12.23 3.55
C LEU A 96 -1.47 11.78 4.22
#